data_AF-A0AA35DYL2-F1
#
_entry.id   AF-A0AA35DYL2-F1
#
_cell.length_a   1.000
_cell.length_b   1.000
_cell.length_c   1.000
_cell.angle_alpha   90.00
_cell.angle_beta   90.00
_cell.angle_gamma   90.00
#
_symmetry.space_group_name_H-M   'P 1'
#
loop_
_entity.id
_entity.type
_entity.pdbx_description
1 polymer ?
#
loop_
_entity_poly.entity_id
_entity_poly.type
_entity_poly.pdbx_seq_one_letter_code
_entity_poly.pdbx_strand_id
1 'polypeptide(L)'
;MNKQRIKVICLLISITLALIIATLMVYVALDHNPQGEFCAYTTDMSSCEYQYGAITSVFFGWLFASLFIFGILAVLLCLIGRCIVFFSQLIQR
;
A
#
# COMPACT_ATOMS: atom_id res chain seq x y z
N MET A 1 0.97 -2.57 -27.68
CA MET A 1 0.11 -2.56 -26.46
C MET A 1 -0.34 -1.12 -26.19
N ASN A 2 -1.64 -0.87 -25.96
CA ASN A 2 -2.17 0.50 -25.80
C ASN A 2 -1.57 1.17 -24.53
N LYS A 3 -1.04 2.39 -24.65
CA LYS A 3 -0.44 3.17 -23.55
C LYS A 3 -1.39 3.33 -22.35
N GLN A 4 -2.70 3.41 -22.57
CA GLN A 4 -3.69 3.43 -21.49
C GLN A 4 -3.73 2.11 -20.71
N ARG A 5 -3.62 0.97 -21.39
CA ARG A 5 -3.63 -0.36 -20.72
C ARG A 5 -2.44 -0.53 -19.80
N ILE A 6 -1.25 -0.09 -20.21
CA ILE A 6 -0.04 -0.14 -19.38
C ILE A 6 -0.22 0.66 -18.09
N LYS A 7 -0.78 1.88 -18.18
CA LYS A 7 -1.03 2.71 -17.00
C LYS A 7 -2.01 2.07 -16.02
N VAL A 8 -3.09 1.48 -16.53
CA VAL A 8 -4.07 0.77 -15.70
C VAL A 8 -3.43 -0.44 -15.02
N ILE A 9 -2.64 -1.22 -15.75
CA ILE A 9 -1.92 -2.39 -15.18
C ILE A 9 -0.96 -1.94 -14.07
N CYS A 10 -0.17 -0.89 -14.29
CA CYS A 10 0.73 -0.36 -13.27
C CYS A 10 -0.03 0.12 -12.02
N LEU A 11 -1.15 0.83 -12.20
CA LEU A 11 -1.99 1.28 -11.09
C LEU A 11 -2.55 0.10 -10.29
N LEU A 12 -3.06 -0.93 -10.97
CA LEU A 12 -3.58 -2.13 -10.32
C LEU A 12 -2.49 -2.85 -9.53
N ILE A 13 -1.28 -2.98 -10.08
CA ILE A 13 -0.14 -3.57 -9.37
C ILE A 13 0.18 -2.75 -8.11
N SER A 14 0.23 -1.42 -8.20
CA SER A 14 0.47 -0.55 -7.05
C SER A 14 -0.59 -0.71 -5.95
N ILE A 15 -1.86 -0.80 -6.33
CA ILE A 15 -2.97 -1.02 -5.38
C ILE A 15 -2.84 -2.40 -4.71
N THR A 16 -2.59 -3.45 -5.50
CA THR A 16 -2.41 -4.80 -4.98
C THR A 16 -1.24 -4.88 -4.00
N LEU A 17 -0.10 -4.28 -4.34
CA LEU A 17 1.07 -4.24 -3.44
C LEU A 17 0.76 -3.48 -2.15
N ALA A 18 0.03 -2.36 -2.23
CA ALA A 18 -0.36 -1.62 -1.04
C ALA A 18 -1.30 -2.41 -0.12
N LEU A 19 -2.26 -3.16 -0.69
CA LEU A 19 -3.14 -4.05 0.07
C LEU A 19 -2.38 -5.19 0.76
N ILE A 20 -1.40 -5.78 0.07
CA ILE A 20 -0.53 -6.82 0.63
C ILE A 20 0.24 -6.27 1.84
N ILE A 21 0.89 -5.12 1.69
CA ILE A 21 1.65 -4.51 2.79
C ILE A 21 0.74 -4.15 3.95
N ALA A 22 -0.40 -3.50 3.70
CA ALA A 22 -1.33 -3.14 4.77
C ALA A 22 -1.79 -4.36 5.57
N THR A 23 -2.12 -5.46 4.88
CA THR A 23 -2.52 -6.71 5.52
C THR A 23 -1.37 -7.35 6.31
N LEU A 24 -0.16 -7.36 5.75
CA LEU A 24 1.04 -7.87 6.42
C LEU A 24 1.33 -7.10 7.70
N MET A 25 1.19 -5.77 7.68
CA MET A 25 1.47 -4.93 8.85
C MET A 25 0.43 -5.13 9.96
N VAL A 26 -0.83 -5.36 9.60
CA VAL A 26 -1.86 -5.80 10.58
C VAL A 26 -1.47 -7.14 11.20
N TYR A 27 -1.07 -8.11 10.38
CA TYR A 27 -0.63 -9.42 10.87
C TYR A 27 0.55 -9.28 11.86
N VAL A 28 1.59 -8.52 11.48
CA VAL A 28 2.75 -8.27 12.33
C VAL A 28 2.36 -7.56 13.63
N ALA A 29 1.46 -6.57 13.56
CA ALA A 29 0.99 -5.85 14.73
C ALA A 29 0.24 -6.75 15.71
N LEU A 30 -0.58 -7.67 15.21
CA LEU A 30 -1.30 -8.64 16.03
C LEU A 30 -0.37 -9.70 16.64
N ASP A 31 0.61 -10.18 15.87
CA ASP A 31 1.56 -11.20 16.31
C ASP A 31 2.54 -10.66 17.38
N HIS A 32 2.97 -9.40 17.26
CA HIS A 32 3.96 -8.80 18.16
C HIS A 32 3.33 -8.08 19.37
N ASN A 33 2.01 -7.88 19.38
CA ASN A 33 1.32 -7.23 20.49
C ASN A 33 0.03 -7.96 20.90
N PRO A 34 0.12 -9.25 21.29
CA PRO A 34 -1.04 -10.07 21.58
C PRO A 34 -1.83 -9.57 22.80
N GLN A 35 -1.17 -8.82 23.71
CA GLN A 35 -1.78 -8.32 24.95
C GLN A 35 -1.97 -6.79 25.00
N GLY A 36 -1.73 -6.08 23.90
CA GLY A 36 -1.79 -4.61 23.88
C GLY A 36 -3.06 -4.05 23.25
N GLU A 37 -2.92 -2.92 22.57
CA GLU A 37 -4.02 -2.07 22.06
C GLU A 37 -5.00 -2.78 21.10
N PHE A 38 -4.64 -3.96 20.60
CA PHE A 38 -5.45 -4.76 19.68
C PHE A 38 -6.38 -5.76 20.38
N CYS A 39 -6.20 -5.97 21.69
CA CYS A 39 -6.90 -6.98 22.45
C CYS A 39 -7.41 -6.39 23.77
N ALA A 40 -8.74 -6.30 23.93
CA ALA A 40 -9.34 -6.02 25.23
C ALA A 40 -9.63 -7.34 25.93
N TYR A 41 -8.91 -7.62 27.00
CA TYR A 41 -9.20 -8.77 27.85
C TYR A 41 -10.39 -8.49 28.75
N THR A 42 -11.29 -9.47 28.83
CA THR A 42 -12.27 -9.54 29.91
C THR A 42 -11.56 -9.92 31.22
N THR A 43 -12.23 -9.78 32.37
CA THR A 43 -11.68 -9.99 33.72
C THR A 43 -10.93 -11.30 33.92
N ASP A 44 -11.19 -12.30 33.08
CA ASP A 44 -10.68 -13.66 33.25
C ASP A 44 -9.43 -13.93 32.39
N MET A 45 -8.93 -12.93 31.63
CA MET A 45 -7.79 -13.01 30.68
C MET A 45 -7.86 -14.17 29.65
N SER A 46 -8.97 -14.90 29.63
CA SER A 46 -9.18 -16.12 28.86
C SER A 46 -9.83 -15.86 27.50
N SER A 47 -10.45 -14.70 27.33
CA SER A 47 -11.05 -14.25 26.08
C SER A 47 -10.52 -12.88 25.69
N CYS A 48 -10.06 -12.78 24.45
CA CYS A 48 -9.62 -11.56 23.80
C CYS A 48 -10.74 -11.06 22.90
N GLU A 49 -11.25 -9.86 23.16
CA GLU A 49 -12.09 -9.17 22.19
C GLU A 49 -11.20 -8.25 21.33
N TYR A 50 -11.15 -8.54 20.03
CA TYR A 50 -10.33 -7.77 19.11
C TYR A 50 -10.84 -6.33 18.99
N GLN A 51 -9.95 -5.37 19.23
CA GLN A 51 -10.23 -3.94 19.07
C GLN A 51 -10.14 -3.56 17.60
N TYR A 52 -11.23 -3.79 16.85
CA TYR A 52 -11.30 -3.52 15.41
C TYR A 52 -10.95 -2.07 15.04
N GLY A 53 -11.18 -1.10 15.92
CA GLY A 53 -10.77 0.30 15.70
C GLY A 53 -9.24 0.45 15.57
N ALA A 54 -8.47 -0.19 16.44
CA ALA A 54 -7.01 -0.17 16.38
C ALA A 54 -6.48 -0.99 15.18
N ILE A 55 -7.11 -2.13 14.88
CA ILE A 55 -6.74 -2.96 13.73
C ILE A 55 -6.96 -2.20 12.42
N THR A 56 -8.11 -1.55 12.28
CA THR A 56 -8.44 -0.77 11.08
C THR A 56 -7.58 0.48 10.93
N SER A 57 -7.21 1.15 12.03
CA SER A 57 -6.31 2.31 11.96
C SER A 57 -4.92 1.93 11.46
N VAL A 58 -4.36 0.80 11.91
CA VAL A 58 -3.10 0.24 11.40
C VAL A 58 -3.23 -0.11 9.92
N PHE A 59 -4.30 -0.83 9.54
CA PHE A 59 -4.55 -1.19 8.15
C PHE A 59 -4.57 0.03 7.23
N PHE A 60 -5.41 1.03 7.54
CA PHE A 60 -5.54 2.22 6.71
C PHE A 60 -4.28 3.07 6.71
N GLY A 61 -3.59 3.21 7.85
CA GLY A 61 -2.32 3.92 7.94
C GLY A 61 -1.28 3.34 6.97
N TRP A 62 -1.09 2.02 6.99
CA TRP A 62 -0.15 1.34 6.10
C TRP A 62 -0.63 1.25 4.65
N LEU A 63 -1.94 1.18 4.42
CA LEU A 63 -2.51 1.24 3.08
C LEU A 63 -2.21 2.59 2.42
N PHE A 64 -2.49 3.70 3.11
CA PHE A 64 -2.21 5.04 2.58
C PHE A 64 -0.72 5.29 2.40
N ALA A 65 0.12 4.89 3.36
CA ALA A 65 1.57 5.01 3.24
C ALA A 65 2.10 4.24 2.01
N SER A 66 1.64 3.00 1.82
CA SER A 66 2.06 2.16 0.70
C SER A 66 1.53 2.67 -0.64
N LEU A 67 0.27 3.12 -0.70
CA LEU A 67 -0.30 3.74 -1.90
C LEU A 67 0.46 5.01 -2.30
N PHE A 68 0.91 5.80 -1.32
CA PHE A 68 1.73 6.98 -1.59
C PHE A 68 3.08 6.60 -2.21
N ILE A 69 3.77 5.61 -1.63
CA ILE A 69 5.06 5.13 -2.14
C ILE A 69 4.93 4.56 -3.56
N PHE A 70 4.03 3.60 -3.77
CA PHE A 70 3.87 2.95 -5.08
C PHE A 70 3.20 3.84 -6.12
N GLY A 71 2.31 4.74 -5.68
CA GLY A 71 1.67 5.72 -6.54
C GLY A 71 2.65 6.76 -7.06
N ILE A 72 3.52 7.29 -6.20
CA ILE A 72 4.59 8.23 -6.61
C ILE A 72 5.53 7.56 -7.61
N LEU A 73 5.97 6.33 -7.34
CA LEU A 73 6.82 5.59 -8.26
C LEU A 73 6.17 5.43 -9.64
N ALA A 74 4.88 5.09 -9.68
CA ALA A 74 4.14 4.96 -10.94
C ALA A 74 4.04 6.28 -11.72
N VAL A 75 3.84 7.41 -11.02
CA VAL A 75 3.82 8.75 -11.63
C VAL A 75 5.21 9.14 -12.15
N LEU A 76 6.26 8.91 -11.37
CA LEU A 76 7.64 9.19 -11.77
C LEU A 76 8.04 8.41 -13.02
N LEU A 77 7.73 7.11 -13.08
CA LEU A 77 7.98 6.29 -14.27
C LEU A 77 7.23 6.82 -15.50
N CYS A 78 5.99 7.31 -15.34
CA CYS A 78 5.25 7.93 -16.43
C CYS A 78 5.87 9.24 -16.91
N LEU A 79 6.39 10.07 -16.00
CA LEU A 79 7.05 11.34 -16.33
C LEU A 79 8.39 11.10 -17.04
N ILE A 80 9.23 10.21 -16.51
CA ILE A 80 10.51 9.83 -17.11
C ILE A 80 10.30 9.27 -18.52
N GLY A 81 9.31 8.38 -18.70
CA GLY A 81 8.98 7.84 -20.01
C GLY A 81 8.55 8.91 -21.01
N ARG A 82 7.84 9.96 -20.56
CA ARG A 82 7.50 11.10 -21.42
C ARG A 82 8.71 11.93 -21.79
N CYS A 83 9.60 12.21 -20.84
CA CYS A 83 10.83 12.96 -21.09
C CYS A 83 11.73 12.22 -22.09
N ILE A 84 11.93 10.91 -21.92
CA ILE A 84 12.75 10.09 -22.85
C ILE A 84 12.21 10.17 -24.28
N VAL A 85 10.88 10.02 -24.46
CA VAL A 85 10.26 10.10 -25.79
C VAL A 85 10.39 11.50 -26.39
N PHE A 86 10.25 12.55 -25.57
CA PHE A 86 10.42 13.92 -26.02
C PHE A 86 11.86 14.19 -26.50
N PHE A 87 12.86 13.80 -25.70
CA PHE A 87 14.27 13.94 -26.08
C PHE A 87 14.64 13.10 -27.30
N SER A 88 14.11 11.88 -27.44
CA SER A 88 14.38 11.05 -28.61
C SER A 88 13.83 11.68 -29.90
N GLN A 89 12.67 12.34 -29.84
CA GLN A 89 12.12 13.09 -30.98
C GLN A 89 12.92 14.35 -31.31
N LEU A 90 13.52 14.99 -30.31
CA LEU A 90 14.31 16.21 -30.48
C LEU A 90 15.68 15.92 -31.10
N ILE A 91 16.29 14.78 -30.79
CA ILE A 91 17.57 14.32 -31.38
C ILE A 91 17.40 13.83 -32.84
N GLN A 92 16.21 13.36 -33.21
CA GLN A 92 15.92 12.88 -34.58
C GLN A 92 15.56 14.00 -35.57
N ARG A 93 15.44 15.25 -35.11
CA ARG A 93 15.26 16.44 -35.96
C ARG A 93 16.60 17.14 -36.18
#